data_AF-B0JFN9-F1
#
_entry.id   AF-B0JFN9-F1
#
_cell.length_a   1.000
_cell.length_b   1.000
_cell.length_c   1.000
_cell.angle_alpha   90.00
_cell.angle_beta   90.00
_cell.angle_gamma   90.00
#
_symmetry.space_group_name_H-M   'P 1'
#
loop_
_entity.id
_entity.type
_entity.pdbx_description
1 polymer ?
#
loop_
_entity_poly.entity_id
_entity_poly.type
_entity_poly.pdbx_seq_one_letter_code
_entity_poly.pdbx_strand_id
1 'polypeptide(L)'
;MLTRSRITNRVRIRLGIKVREKVMLTQLMVKPSSWIEKGIKLSPVRENYLFKFTEELQCRLEELRELEKNSQLNSQETAELAGILELNEIFTLLNARIVAESK
;
A
#
# COMPACT_ATOMS: atom_id res chain seq x y z
N MET A 1 -30.05 -29.76 19.14
CA MET A 1 -29.05 -28.70 19.42
C MET A 1 -27.70 -29.08 18.80
N LEU A 2 -27.42 -28.78 17.52
CA LEU A 2 -26.16 -29.20 16.85
C LEU A 2 -25.66 -28.18 15.80
N THR A 3 -25.61 -26.89 16.15
CA THR A 3 -25.29 -25.83 15.15
C THR A 3 -24.16 -24.88 15.53
N ARG A 4 -23.58 -24.94 16.74
CA ARG A 4 -22.52 -23.98 17.14
C ARG A 4 -21.09 -24.43 16.83
N SER A 5 -20.79 -25.73 16.83
CA SER A 5 -19.42 -26.26 16.64
C SER A 5 -18.89 -26.21 15.19
N ARG A 6 -19.78 -26.32 14.19
CA ARG A 6 -19.36 -26.23 12.77
C ARG A 6 -19.00 -24.80 12.33
N ILE A 7 -19.56 -23.78 13.00
CA ILE A 7 -19.34 -22.37 12.67
C ILE A 7 -17.95 -21.92 13.16
N THR A 8 -17.59 -22.28 14.38
CA THR A 8 -16.29 -21.91 14.99
C THR A 8 -15.10 -22.49 14.23
N ASN A 9 -15.21 -23.72 13.73
CA ASN A 9 -14.15 -24.34 12.94
C ASN A 9 -13.97 -23.68 11.56
N ARG A 10 -15.06 -23.30 10.88
CA ARG A 10 -14.97 -22.58 9.59
C ARG A 10 -14.35 -21.19 9.74
N VAL A 11 -14.69 -20.46 10.81
CA VAL A 11 -14.12 -19.13 11.09
C VAL A 11 -12.63 -19.23 11.40
N ARG A 12 -12.21 -20.20 12.23
CA ARG A 12 -10.80 -20.41 12.60
C ARG A 12 -9.93 -20.81 11.42
N ILE A 13 -10.42 -21.69 10.54
CA ILE A 13 -9.71 -22.07 9.30
C ILE A 13 -9.62 -20.87 8.35
N ARG A 14 -10.71 -20.11 8.17
CA ARG A 14 -10.72 -18.92 7.30
C ARG A 14 -9.78 -17.83 7.81
N LEU A 15 -9.74 -17.57 9.13
CA LEU A 15 -8.79 -16.64 9.74
C LEU A 15 -7.33 -17.12 9.56
N GLY A 16 -7.06 -18.41 9.78
CA GLY A 16 -5.73 -18.98 9.59
C GLY A 16 -5.23 -18.87 8.15
N ILE A 17 -6.11 -19.11 7.17
CA ILE A 17 -5.82 -18.90 5.75
C ILE A 17 -5.58 -17.42 5.45
N LYS A 18 -6.42 -16.51 5.99
CA LYS A 18 -6.29 -15.06 5.76
C LYS A 18 -5.02 -14.46 6.36
N VAL A 19 -4.61 -14.92 7.54
CA VAL A 19 -3.36 -14.49 8.18
C VAL A 19 -2.15 -14.99 7.38
N ARG A 20 -2.18 -16.24 6.90
CA ARG A 20 -1.10 -16.78 6.05
C ARG A 20 -1.00 -16.05 4.71
N GLU A 21 -2.13 -15.75 4.08
CA GLU A 21 -2.19 -14.94 2.85
C GLU A 21 -1.61 -13.53 3.09
N LYS A 22 -1.99 -12.86 4.18
CA LYS A 22 -1.45 -11.55 4.55
C LYS A 22 0.06 -11.59 4.82
N VAL A 23 0.56 -12.62 5.52
CA VAL A 23 2.00 -12.80 5.79
C VAL A 23 2.77 -13.09 4.49
N MET A 24 2.22 -13.93 3.60
CA MET A 24 2.82 -14.20 2.28
C MET A 24 2.92 -12.92 1.44
N LEU A 25 1.89 -12.06 1.45
CA LEU A 25 1.92 -10.77 0.78
C LEU A 25 2.97 -9.83 1.36
N THR A 26 3.14 -9.79 2.68
CA THR A 26 4.20 -8.97 3.31
C THR A 26 5.61 -9.46 2.98
N GLN A 27 5.77 -10.74 2.67
CA GLN A 27 7.08 -11.34 2.34
C GLN A 27 7.49 -11.10 0.88
N LEU A 28 6.53 -10.82 0.00
CA LEU A 28 6.74 -10.41 -1.40
C LEU A 28 6.75 -8.90 -1.59
N MET A 29 6.35 -8.14 -0.56
CA MET A 29 6.17 -6.68 -0.63
C MET A 29 7.45 -5.97 -1.08
N VAL A 30 7.33 -5.14 -2.10
CA VAL A 30 8.44 -4.27 -2.52
C VAL A 30 8.63 -3.23 -1.42
N LYS A 31 9.86 -3.12 -0.90
CA LYS A 31 10.14 -2.14 0.15
C LYS A 31 9.76 -0.74 -0.33
N PRO A 32 9.00 0.06 0.45
CA PRO A 32 8.64 1.43 0.08
C PRO A 32 9.86 2.29 -0.28
N SER A 33 10.99 2.03 0.38
CA SER A 33 12.27 2.71 0.14
C SER A 33 12.82 2.53 -1.27
N SER A 34 12.49 1.43 -1.96
CA SER A 34 12.98 1.14 -3.32
C SER A 34 12.47 2.16 -4.34
N TRP A 35 11.40 2.88 -4.04
CA TRP A 35 10.84 3.92 -4.91
C TRP A 35 11.44 5.31 -4.66
N ILE A 36 12.26 5.48 -3.61
CA ILE A 36 12.80 6.80 -3.23
C ILE A 36 13.69 7.40 -4.30
N GLU A 37 14.52 6.59 -4.96
CA GLU A 37 15.48 7.09 -5.95
C GLU A 37 14.84 7.55 -7.27
N LYS A 38 13.71 6.94 -7.68
CA LYS A 38 13.14 7.14 -9.03
C LYS A 38 11.67 7.57 -9.05
N GLY A 39 10.91 7.22 -8.02
CA GLY A 39 9.47 7.42 -7.98
C GLY A 39 9.03 8.70 -7.28
N ILE A 40 9.97 9.49 -6.76
CA ILE A 40 9.69 10.55 -5.80
C ILE A 40 10.37 11.84 -6.23
N LYS A 41 9.64 12.94 -6.16
CA LYS A 41 10.12 14.30 -6.41
C LYS A 41 9.72 15.23 -5.27
N LEU A 42 10.57 16.23 -5.01
CA LEU A 42 10.20 17.35 -4.15
C LEU A 42 9.48 18.40 -5.00
N SER A 43 8.33 18.85 -4.54
CA SER A 43 7.57 19.92 -5.17
C SER A 43 7.51 21.12 -4.23
N PRO A 44 7.90 22.32 -4.67
CA PRO A 44 7.68 23.53 -3.89
C PRO A 44 6.18 23.80 -3.81
N VAL A 45 5.68 23.96 -2.59
CA VAL A 45 4.29 24.34 -2.28
C VAL A 45 4.36 25.41 -1.21
N ARG A 46 4.07 26.66 -1.61
CA ARG A 46 4.26 27.86 -0.78
C ARG A 46 5.74 28.00 -0.39
N GLU A 47 6.06 27.97 0.90
CA GLU A 47 7.42 28.08 1.44
C GLU A 47 8.05 26.71 1.73
N ASN A 48 7.33 25.62 1.44
CA ASN A 48 7.75 24.26 1.80
C ASN A 48 8.07 23.40 0.59
N TYR A 49 8.98 22.46 0.77
CA TYR A 49 9.21 21.37 -0.18
C TYR A 49 8.47 20.14 0.32
N LEU A 50 7.45 19.72 -0.43
CA LEU A 50 6.64 18.55 -0.12
C LEU A 50 7.02 17.38 -1.01
N PHE A 51 6.94 16.18 -0.45
CA PHE A 51 7.14 14.94 -1.19
C PHE A 51 5.93 14.69 -2.10
N LYS A 52 6.21 14.40 -3.37
CA LYS A 52 5.20 14.01 -4.36
C LYS A 52 5.75 12.86 -5.19
N PHE A 53 4.86 12.01 -5.69
CA PHE A 53 5.24 11.02 -6.68
C PHE A 53 5.62 11.65 -8.02
N THR A 54 6.52 11.00 -8.75
CA THR A 54 6.77 11.30 -10.16
C THR A 54 5.55 10.93 -11.00
N GLU A 55 5.43 11.51 -12.18
CA GLU A 55 4.32 11.19 -13.10
C GLU A 55 4.34 9.70 -13.47
N GLU A 56 5.52 9.13 -13.67
CA GLU A 56 5.73 7.71 -13.92
C GLU A 56 5.16 6.84 -12.79
N LEU A 57 5.49 7.14 -11.52
CA LEU A 57 4.99 6.37 -10.38
C LEU A 57 3.48 6.58 -10.17
N GLN A 58 2.96 7.78 -10.46
CA GLN A 58 1.52 8.05 -10.41
C GLN A 58 0.75 7.26 -11.48
N CYS A 59 1.23 7.25 -12.73
CA CYS A 59 0.65 6.44 -13.79
C CYS A 59 0.69 4.95 -13.43
N ARG A 60 1.81 4.46 -12.92
CA ARG A 60 1.94 3.06 -12.48
C ARG A 60 0.97 2.70 -11.36
N LEU A 61 0.80 3.59 -10.38
CA LEU A 61 -0.18 3.40 -9.32
C LEU A 61 -1.61 3.33 -9.87
N GLU A 62 -1.97 4.20 -10.81
CA GLU A 62 -3.31 4.19 -11.41
C GLU A 62 -3.56 2.91 -12.21
N GLU A 63 -2.58 2.46 -13.01
CA GLU A 63 -2.65 1.16 -13.70
C GLU A 63 -2.88 0.00 -12.74
N LEU A 64 -2.12 -0.05 -11.64
CA LEU A 64 -2.27 -1.09 -10.62
C LEU A 64 -3.65 -1.02 -9.95
N ARG A 65 -4.20 0.18 -9.73
CA ARG A 65 -5.54 0.37 -9.17
C ARG A 65 -6.64 -0.07 -10.14
N GLU A 66 -6.48 0.17 -11.43
CA GLU A 66 -7.42 -0.33 -12.45
C GLU A 66 -7.37 -1.86 -12.55
N LEU A 67 -6.17 -2.46 -12.50
CA LEU A 67 -6.02 -3.91 -12.41
C LEU A 67 -6.62 -4.48 -11.13
N GLU A 68 -6.47 -3.79 -10.00
CA GLU A 68 -7.09 -4.17 -8.71
C GLU A 68 -8.60 -4.22 -8.81
N LYS A 69 -9.21 -3.16 -9.37
CA LYS A 69 -10.67 -3.06 -9.59
C LYS A 69 -11.16 -4.21 -10.47
N ASN A 70 -10.40 -4.57 -11.49
CA ASN A 70 -10.71 -5.68 -12.39
C ASN A 70 -10.34 -7.07 -11.82
N SER A 71 -9.79 -7.15 -10.61
CA SER A 71 -9.28 -8.39 -10.00
C SER A 71 -8.24 -9.12 -10.86
N GLN A 72 -7.45 -8.35 -11.62
CA GLN A 72 -6.44 -8.83 -12.57
C GLN A 72 -5.00 -8.72 -12.05
N LEU A 73 -4.80 -8.24 -10.81
CA LEU A 73 -3.49 -8.14 -10.21
C LEU A 73 -2.85 -9.52 -10.02
N ASN A 74 -1.63 -9.67 -10.52
CA ASN A 74 -0.80 -10.80 -10.15
C ASN A 74 -0.15 -10.58 -8.77
N SER A 75 0.47 -11.63 -8.22
CA SER A 75 1.08 -11.56 -6.87
C SER A 75 2.19 -10.52 -6.76
N GLN A 76 2.93 -10.27 -7.84
CA GLN A 76 4.01 -9.29 -7.89
C GLN A 76 3.46 -7.86 -7.95
N GLU A 77 2.44 -7.62 -8.77
CA GLU A 77 1.74 -6.33 -8.86
C GLU A 77 0.99 -6.00 -7.56
N THR A 78 0.45 -7.03 -6.89
CA THR A 78 -0.17 -6.85 -5.56
C THR A 78 0.86 -6.39 -4.53
N ALA A 79 2.05 -6.98 -4.55
CA ALA A 79 3.17 -6.59 -3.70
C ALA A 79 3.72 -5.19 -4.05
N GLU A 80 3.73 -4.85 -5.34
CA GLU A 80 4.10 -3.53 -5.86
C GLU A 80 3.12 -2.47 -5.35
N LEU A 81 1.82 -2.69 -5.55
CA LEU A 81 0.75 -1.81 -5.10
C LEU A 81 0.81 -1.60 -3.59
N ALA A 82 0.96 -2.68 -2.80
CA ALA A 82 1.09 -2.58 -1.35
C ALA A 82 2.28 -1.69 -0.93
N GLY A 83 3.44 -1.83 -1.57
CA GLY A 83 4.62 -1.00 -1.30
C GLY A 83 4.42 0.48 -1.66
N ILE A 84 3.78 0.77 -2.80
CA ILE A 84 3.49 2.15 -3.22
C ILE A 84 2.46 2.82 -2.29
N LEU A 85 1.45 2.07 -1.84
CA LEU A 85 0.44 2.59 -0.91
C LEU A 85 1.02 2.91 0.47
N GLU A 86 1.88 2.04 1.00
CA GLU A 86 2.58 2.32 2.26
C GLU A 86 3.47 3.57 2.12
N LEU A 87 4.18 3.71 0.99
CA LEU A 87 4.95 4.92 0.71
C LEU A 87 4.08 6.19 0.69
N ASN A 88 2.89 6.11 0.10
CA ASN A 88 1.94 7.23 0.06
C ASN A 88 1.48 7.64 1.45
N GLU A 89 1.22 6.68 2.34
CA GLU A 89 0.85 6.96 3.73
C GLU A 89 1.99 7.64 4.50
N ILE A 90 3.22 7.13 4.37
CA ILE A 90 4.42 7.73 4.97
C ILE A 90 4.56 9.19 4.53
N PHE A 91 4.39 9.46 3.23
CA PHE A 91 4.51 10.80 2.68
C PHE A 91 3.39 11.74 3.09
N THR A 92 2.17 11.23 3.19
CA THR A 92 1.05 12.02 3.71
C THR A 92 1.35 12.48 5.13
N LEU A 93 1.90 11.61 5.98
CA LEU A 93 2.29 11.95 7.35
C LEU A 93 3.46 12.94 7.40
N LEU A 94 4.49 12.74 6.59
CA LEU A 94 5.65 13.65 6.52
C LEU A 94 5.24 15.04 6.02
N ASN A 95 4.48 15.11 4.93
CA ASN A 95 3.98 16.36 4.37
C ASN A 95 3.07 17.10 5.38
N ALA A 96 2.23 16.37 6.11
CA ALA A 96 1.39 16.96 7.15
C ALA A 96 2.24 17.59 8.28
N ARG A 97 3.32 16.94 8.70
CA ARG A 97 4.26 17.52 9.69
C ARG A 97 4.98 18.75 9.16
N ILE A 98 5.52 18.69 7.94
CA ILE A 98 6.20 19.84 7.30
C ILE A 98 5.25 21.03 7.24
N VAL A 99 4.00 20.83 6.81
CA VAL A 99 3.00 21.90 6.76
C VAL A 99 2.62 22.42 8.15
N ALA A 100 2.62 21.56 9.17
CA ALA A 100 2.33 21.96 10.55
C ALA A 100 3.48 22.77 11.19
N GLU A 101 4.73 22.48 10.83
CA GLU A 101 5.93 23.14 11.37
C GLU A 101 6.23 24.49 10.69
N SER A 102 5.84 24.67 9.43
CA SER A 102 6.04 25.93 8.69
C SER A 102 4.97 26.98 8.96
N LYS A 103 4.45 27.01 10.19
CA LYS A 103 3.34 27.88 10.61
C LYS A 103 3.80 28.91 11.64
#